data_AF-A0A2I1EKX5-F1
#
_entry.id   AF-A0A2I1EKX5-F1
#
_cell.length_a   1.000
_cell.length_b   1.000
_cell.length_c   1.000
_cell.angle_alpha   90.00
_cell.angle_beta   90.00
_cell.angle_gamma   90.00
#
_symmetry.space_group_name_H-M   'P 1'
#
loop_
_entity.id
_entity.type
_entity.pdbx_description
1 polymer ?
#
loop_
_entity_poly.entity_id
_entity_poly.type
_entity_poly.pdbx_seq_one_letter_code
_entity_poly.pdbx_strand_id
1 'polypeptide(L)'
;MSDTIKDSEDDKKYNCNLVQAFDQYILCCTIGGQAINYYRYGERKSCKSKWEDLKFCLQLKSKPIDIRKKLILERESLKEEQKSKERSSLDVWEIRDKPLQNFPPNIP
;
A
#
# COMPACT_ATOMS: atom_id res chain seq x y z
N MET A 1 -21.63 -27.78 1.74
CA MET A 1 -21.90 -27.03 0.50
C MET A 1 -21.56 -25.56 0.68
N SER A 2 -21.99 -24.92 1.78
CA SER A 2 -21.66 -23.53 2.10
C SER A 2 -20.17 -23.29 2.39
N ASP A 3 -19.50 -24.25 3.06
CA ASP A 3 -18.08 -24.10 3.43
C ASP A 3 -17.15 -24.13 2.22
N THR A 4 -17.43 -24.99 1.24
CA THR A 4 -16.68 -25.07 -0.02
C THR A 4 -16.81 -23.81 -0.87
N ILE A 5 -17.98 -23.16 -0.83
CA ILE A 5 -18.19 -21.87 -1.51
C ILE A 5 -17.34 -20.80 -0.83
N LYS A 6 -17.35 -20.76 0.51
CA LYS A 6 -16.59 -19.80 1.32
C LYS A 6 -15.07 -19.93 1.12
N ASP A 7 -14.55 -21.15 1.10
CA ASP A 7 -13.13 -21.39 0.83
C ASP A 7 -12.73 -20.90 -0.57
N SER A 8 -13.58 -21.10 -1.59
CA SER A 8 -13.31 -20.65 -2.96
C SER A 8 -13.34 -19.12 -3.16
N GLU A 9 -14.17 -18.41 -2.38
CA GLU A 9 -14.22 -16.94 -2.39
C GLU A 9 -12.99 -16.36 -1.68
N ASP A 10 -12.65 -16.94 -0.54
CA ASP A 10 -11.49 -16.60 0.23
C ASP A 10 -10.18 -16.85 -0.55
N ASP A 11 -10.09 -17.94 -1.31
CA ASP A 11 -8.97 -18.24 -2.19
C ASP A 11 -8.71 -17.10 -3.19
N LYS A 12 -9.76 -16.50 -3.75
CA LYS A 12 -9.63 -15.38 -4.70
C LYS A 12 -9.23 -14.09 -3.98
N LYS A 13 -9.80 -13.84 -2.80
CA LYS A 13 -9.58 -12.61 -2.02
C LYS A 13 -8.19 -12.54 -1.42
N TYR A 14 -7.69 -13.65 -0.86
CA TYR A 14 -6.42 -13.74 -0.15
C TYR A 14 -5.28 -14.31 -1.01
N ASN A 15 -5.42 -14.20 -2.33
CA ASN A 15 -4.36 -14.53 -3.28
C ASN A 15 -3.57 -13.25 -3.63
N CYS A 16 -2.26 -13.31 -3.46
CA CYS A 16 -1.40 -12.27 -4.01
C CYS A 16 -1.20 -12.43 -5.51
N ASN A 17 -1.54 -11.39 -6.28
CA ASN A 17 -1.13 -11.28 -7.67
C ASN A 17 0.40 -11.01 -7.79
N LEU A 18 1.14 -12.07 -8.08
CA LEU A 18 2.60 -12.04 -8.20
C LEU A 18 3.11 -11.18 -9.36
N VAL A 19 2.40 -11.19 -10.50
CA VAL A 19 2.80 -10.42 -11.70
C VAL A 19 2.70 -8.93 -11.38
N GLN A 20 1.60 -8.51 -10.75
CA GLN A 20 1.45 -7.11 -10.34
C GLN A 20 2.51 -6.67 -9.32
N ALA A 21 2.83 -7.51 -8.33
CA ALA A 21 3.88 -7.18 -7.35
C ALA A 21 5.27 -7.06 -8.02
N PHE A 22 5.54 -7.92 -9.01
CA PHE A 22 6.78 -7.88 -9.78
C PHE A 22 6.87 -6.62 -10.66
N ASP A 23 5.81 -6.30 -11.39
CA ASP A 23 5.75 -5.10 -12.24
C ASP A 23 5.99 -3.83 -11.43
N GLN A 24 5.42 -3.74 -10.23
CA GLN A 24 5.65 -2.61 -9.32
C GLN A 24 7.11 -2.50 -8.88
N TYR A 25 7.78 -3.63 -8.62
CA TYR A 25 9.19 -3.64 -8.26
C TYR A 25 10.06 -3.19 -9.43
N ILE A 26 9.86 -3.76 -10.62
CA ILE A 26 10.63 -3.41 -11.81
C ILE A 26 10.42 -1.94 -12.17
N LEU A 27 9.18 -1.46 -12.17
CA LEU A 27 8.88 -0.04 -12.44
C LEU A 27 9.64 0.88 -11.50
N CYS A 28 9.77 0.53 -10.22
CA CYS A 28 10.57 1.29 -9.26
C CYS A 28 12.07 1.24 -9.59
N CYS A 29 12.60 0.10 -10.02
CA CYS A 29 14.02 -0.03 -10.34
C CYS A 29 14.42 0.63 -11.67
N THR A 30 13.46 0.80 -12.59
CA THR A 30 13.74 1.41 -13.90
C THR A 30 14.23 2.86 -13.79
N ILE A 31 15.09 3.25 -14.72
CA ILE A 31 15.65 4.61 -14.80
C ILE A 31 14.54 5.64 -14.96
N GLY A 32 13.51 5.34 -15.77
CA GLY A 32 12.37 6.23 -15.97
C GLY A 32 11.59 6.50 -14.68
N GLY A 33 11.33 5.46 -13.87
CA GLY A 33 10.68 5.62 -12.56
C GLY A 33 11.54 6.37 -11.52
N GLN A 34 12.86 6.32 -11.67
CA GLN A 34 13.81 6.94 -10.74
C GLN A 34 14.22 8.36 -11.14
N ALA A 35 14.02 8.76 -12.40
CA ALA A 35 14.49 10.03 -12.95
C ALA A 35 14.05 11.25 -12.13
N ILE A 36 12.80 11.29 -11.66
CA ILE A 36 12.27 12.41 -10.87
C ILE A 36 12.92 12.49 -9.49
N ASN A 37 13.10 11.35 -8.80
CA ASN A 37 13.74 11.34 -7.48
C ASN A 37 15.22 11.70 -7.59
N TYR A 38 15.88 11.18 -8.61
CA TYR A 38 17.26 11.52 -8.91
C TYR A 38 17.42 13.01 -9.22
N TYR A 39 16.52 13.60 -10.01
CA TYR A 39 16.53 15.03 -10.30
C TYR A 39 16.26 15.90 -9.07
N ARG A 40 15.27 15.55 -8.24
CA ARG A 40 14.86 16.37 -7.08
C ARG A 40 15.80 16.26 -5.89
N TYR A 41 16.28 15.05 -5.61
CA TYR A 41 16.99 14.74 -4.37
C TYR A 41 18.43 14.28 -4.60
N GLY A 42 18.87 14.06 -5.85
CA GLY A 42 20.22 13.57 -6.16
C GLY A 42 20.43 12.08 -5.86
N GLU A 43 19.41 11.39 -5.35
CA GLU A 43 19.50 10.01 -4.89
C GLU A 43 18.44 9.12 -5.54
N ARG A 44 18.74 7.82 -5.62
CA ARG A 44 17.75 6.82 -6.04
C ARG A 44 16.79 6.55 -4.88
N LYS A 45 15.49 6.51 -5.19
CA LYS A 45 14.46 6.12 -4.22
C LYS A 45 14.68 4.67 -3.80
N SER A 46 14.56 4.39 -2.51
CA SER A 46 14.62 3.04 -1.97
C SER A 46 13.43 2.18 -2.44
N CYS A 47 13.68 1.19 -3.29
CA CYS A 47 12.65 0.23 -3.77
C CYS A 47 12.40 -0.95 -2.81
N LYS A 48 12.95 -0.91 -1.60
CA LYS A 48 12.92 -2.01 -0.62
C LYS A 48 11.51 -2.46 -0.24
N SER A 49 10.59 -1.52 -0.04
CA SER A 49 9.18 -1.84 0.28
C SER A 49 8.51 -2.68 -0.81
N LYS A 50 8.73 -2.36 -2.10
CA LYS A 50 8.18 -3.13 -3.23
C LYS A 50 8.82 -4.51 -3.36
N TRP A 51 10.10 -4.62 -3.05
CA TRP A 51 10.78 -5.90 -2.97
C TRP A 51 10.24 -6.79 -1.85
N GLU A 52 9.96 -6.23 -0.68
CA GLU A 52 9.35 -6.95 0.44
C GLU A 52 7.93 -7.44 0.13
N ASP A 53 7.15 -6.63 -0.60
CA ASP A 53 5.84 -7.04 -1.13
C ASP A 53 5.98 -8.26 -2.07
N LEU A 54 6.93 -8.23 -3.00
CA LEU A 54 7.20 -9.35 -3.91
C LEU A 54 7.65 -10.61 -3.16
N LYS A 55 8.60 -10.49 -2.23
CA LYS A 55 9.13 -11.62 -1.44
C LYS A 55 8.01 -12.29 -0.63
N PHE A 56 7.15 -11.50 -0.01
CA PHE A 56 6.03 -12.02 0.76
C PHE A 56 5.03 -12.78 -0.12
N CYS A 57 4.72 -12.27 -1.31
CA CYS A 57 3.86 -12.95 -2.25
C CYS A 57 4.40 -14.31 -2.71
N LEU A 58 5.72 -14.38 -2.95
CA LEU A 58 6.41 -15.64 -3.24
C LEU A 58 6.30 -16.62 -2.07
N GLN A 59 6.48 -16.14 -0.84
CA GLN A 59 6.36 -16.97 0.37
C GLN A 59 4.94 -17.48 0.60
N LEU A 60 3.91 -16.68 0.28
CA LEU A 60 2.51 -17.07 0.45
C LEU A 60 2.07 -18.18 -0.50
N LYS A 61 2.62 -18.24 -1.72
CA LYS A 61 2.23 -19.24 -2.73
C LYS A 61 2.36 -20.68 -2.26
N SER A 62 3.35 -20.97 -1.41
CA SER A 62 3.61 -22.33 -0.90
C SER A 62 2.78 -22.72 0.33
N LYS A 63 2.04 -21.77 0.93
CA LYS A 63 1.27 -22.00 2.18
C LYS A 63 -0.17 -22.44 1.88
N PRO A 64 -0.86 -23.15 2.79
CA PRO A 64 -2.29 -23.43 2.68
C PRO A 64 -3.12 -22.17 2.95
N ILE A 65 -4.40 -22.17 2.55
CA ILE A 65 -5.21 -20.95 2.55
C ILE A 65 -5.40 -20.34 3.94
N ASP A 66 -5.61 -21.16 4.96
CA ASP A 66 -5.85 -20.69 6.32
C ASP A 66 -4.64 -19.94 6.88
N ILE A 67 -3.44 -20.40 6.53
CA ILE A 67 -2.20 -19.75 6.92
C ILE A 67 -1.99 -18.48 6.11
N ARG A 68 -2.29 -18.49 4.80
CA ARG A 68 -2.19 -17.28 3.96
C ARG A 68 -3.06 -16.15 4.49
N LYS A 69 -4.32 -16.44 4.84
CA LYS A 69 -5.27 -15.48 5.42
C LYS A 69 -4.68 -14.81 6.66
N LYS A 70 -4.19 -15.61 7.61
CA LYS A 70 -3.59 -15.10 8.86
C LYS A 70 -2.40 -14.18 8.60
N LEU A 71 -1.47 -14.62 7.73
CA LEU A 71 -0.29 -13.82 7.39
C LEU A 71 -0.61 -12.51 6.67
N ILE A 72 -1.62 -12.51 5.80
CA ILE A 72 -2.06 -11.29 5.11
C ILE A 72 -2.67 -10.31 6.11
N LEU A 73 -3.58 -10.78 6.96
CA LEU A 73 -4.21 -9.94 7.99
C LEU A 73 -3.19 -9.36 8.98
N GLU A 74 -2.24 -10.17 9.44
CA GLU A 74 -1.14 -9.71 10.30
C GLU A 74 -0.30 -8.64 9.61
N ARG A 75 0.00 -8.81 8.32
CA ARG A 75 0.74 -7.81 7.57
C ARG A 75 -0.05 -6.52 7.36
N GLU A 76 -1.35 -6.62 7.13
CA GLU A 76 -2.25 -5.48 6.98
C GLU A 76 -2.36 -4.69 8.28
N SER A 77 -2.51 -5.37 9.42
CA SER A 77 -2.53 -4.71 10.74
C SER A 77 -1.21 -4.00 11.01
N LEU A 78 -0.06 -4.64 10.74
CA LEU A 78 1.24 -3.99 10.88
C LEU A 78 1.40 -2.75 9.97
N LYS A 79 0.88 -2.81 8.73
CA LYS A 79 0.89 -1.65 7.82
C LYS A 79 -0.02 -0.53 8.32
N GLU A 80 -1.17 -0.86 8.90
CA GLU A 80 -2.10 0.11 9.47
C GLU A 80 -1.53 0.76 10.74
N GLU A 81 -0.88 -0.01 11.59
CA GLU A 81 -0.14 0.50 12.75
C GLU A 81 0.99 1.45 12.32
N GLN A 82 1.75 1.10 11.28
CA GLN A 82 2.81 1.97 10.74
C GLN A 82 2.23 3.27 10.19
N LYS A 83 1.17 3.21 9.38
CA LYS A 83 0.48 4.39 8.84
C LYS A 83 -0.09 5.27 9.94
N SER A 84 -0.65 4.67 10.99
CA SER A 84 -1.21 5.40 12.13
C SER A 84 -0.14 6.14 12.93
N LYS A 85 1.10 5.64 12.93
CA LYS A 85 2.26 6.30 13.57
C LYS A 85 2.88 7.40 12.70
N GLU A 86 2.68 7.36 11.38
CA GLU A 86 3.14 8.42 10.49
C GLU A 86 2.41 9.74 10.80
N ARG A 87 3.07 10.88 10.54
CA ARG A 87 2.49 12.20 10.82
C ARG A 87 1.22 12.41 10.00
N SER A 88 0.09 12.46 10.68
CA SER A 88 -1.19 12.79 10.06
C SER A 88 -1.27 14.29 9.75
N SER A 89 -2.02 14.67 8.72
CA SER A 89 -2.31 16.08 8.44
C SER A 89 -3.03 16.77 9.60
N LEU A 90 -3.74 16.02 10.44
CA LEU A 90 -4.39 16.51 11.67
C LEU A 90 -3.38 17.00 12.72
N ASP A 91 -2.11 16.61 12.61
CA ASP A 91 -1.02 17.10 13.48
C ASP A 91 -0.58 18.53 13.09
N VAL A 92 -0.82 18.93 11.84
CA VAL A 92 -0.48 20.25 11.32
C VAL A 92 -1.71 21.17 11.26
N TRP A 93 -2.88 20.60 11.00
CA TRP A 93 -4.11 21.34 10.73
C TRP A 93 -5.24 20.91 11.65
N GLU A 94 -5.82 21.88 12.35
CA GLU A 94 -7.04 21.68 13.13
C GLU A 94 -8.28 21.66 12.21
N ILE A 95 -9.26 20.82 12.56
CA ILE A 95 -10.53 20.77 11.86
C ILE A 95 -11.27 22.09 12.10
N ARG A 96 -11.76 22.71 11.02
CA ARG A 96 -12.50 23.97 11.13
C ARG A 96 -13.93 23.70 11.58
N ASP A 97 -14.34 24.33 12.68
CA ASP A 97 -15.73 24.30 13.15
C ASP A 97 -16.66 25.19 12.32
N LYS A 98 -16.12 26.22 11.65
CA LYS A 98 -16.91 27.20 10.90
C LYS A 98 -16.45 27.28 9.44
N PRO A 99 -17.39 27.45 8.49
CA PRO A 99 -17.04 27.71 7.10
C PRO A 99 -16.29 29.04 6.97
N LEU A 100 -15.43 29.14 5.97
CA LEU A 100 -14.71 30.37 5.65
C LEU A 100 -15.70 31.47 5.25
N GLN A 101 -15.55 32.67 5.81
CA GLN A 101 -16.30 33.82 5.32
C GLN A 101 -15.74 34.24 3.96
N ASN A 102 -16.62 34.34 2.95
CA ASN A 102 -16.30 34.76 1.58
C ASN A 102 -15.41 33.79 0.76
N PHE A 103 -15.63 32.48 0.87
CA PHE A 103 -15.04 31.49 -0.04
C PHE A 103 -16.10 30.94 -1.01
N PRO A 104 -15.88 30.96 -2.34
CA PRO A 104 -14.71 31.50 -3.06
C PRO A 104 -14.64 33.04 -2.97
N PRO A 105 -13.43 33.63 -2.97
CA PRO A 105 -13.28 35.07 -2.91
C PRO A 105 -13.90 35.72 -4.15
N ASN A 106 -14.62 36.83 -3.95
CA ASN A 106 -15.00 37.70 -5.07
C ASN A 106 -13.71 38.35 -5.60
N ILE A 107 -13.26 37.85 -6.75
CA ILE A 107 -12.17 38.45 -7.52
C ILE A 107 -12.78 39.70 -8.21
N PRO A 108 -12.17 40.89 -8.07
CA PRO A 108 -12.68 42.11 -8.71
C PRO A 108 -12.64 42.02 -10.25
#